data_AF-A0A6G4WL22-F1
#
_entry.id   AF-A0A6G4WL22-F1
#
_cell.length_a   1.000
_cell.length_b   1.000
_cell.length_c   1.000
_cell.angle_alpha   90.00
_cell.angle_beta   90.00
_cell.angle_gamma   90.00
#
_symmetry.space_group_name_H-M   'P 1'
#
loop_
_entity.id
_entity.type
_entity.pdbx_description
1 polymer ?
#
loop_
_entity_poly.entity_id
_entity_poly.type
_entity_poly.pdbx_seq_one_letter_code
_entity_poly.pdbx_strand_id
1 'polypeptide(L)'
;MKDGSAFLNDNAQRIADGMIRDAERLRIAVSKGPLGETLIDAGSKAPGGIEAGLRMAEAAMGGLGSISAVMDRASDKWPFALEVRSSQPVLACLGSQYAGWNLSNDDYFAMGSGPARALARVEALFTTLTYRDTASSAVLILETAEPPPMPIVEKVAKATGLAADKLTFLYAPTQSLAGTVQIVSRVLEVALHKANDLRFPLENIVDGMAAAPIPAPHPDFLAAMGRTNDAIIYGGLVQLFVTGPVEAAMNLADQLPSRVSRDYGQPFADIFTQFKGDFYAIDPLLFSPAEVLVTAIETGHTFRRGGRDSAMLERSLG
;
A
#
# COMPACT_ATOMS: atom_id res chain seq x y z
N MET A 1 -6.87 0.09 20.46
CA MET A 1 -5.75 0.99 20.88
C MET A 1 -6.32 2.31 21.37
N LYS A 2 -5.58 3.07 22.19
CA LYS A 2 -5.98 4.43 22.58
C LYS A 2 -5.64 5.42 21.44
N ASP A 3 -6.47 6.43 21.24
CA ASP A 3 -6.19 7.50 20.27
C ASP A 3 -4.82 8.13 20.50
N GLY A 4 -4.13 8.46 19.41
CA GLY A 4 -2.81 9.10 19.41
C GLY A 4 -1.64 8.24 19.90
N SER A 5 -1.89 7.01 20.38
CA SER A 5 -0.82 6.19 20.99
C SER A 5 0.08 5.46 20.00
N ALA A 6 -0.28 5.43 18.70
CA ALA A 6 0.52 4.79 17.67
C ALA A 6 1.45 5.77 16.94
N PHE A 7 1.23 7.08 17.06
CA PHE A 7 2.09 8.15 16.54
C PHE A 7 2.41 8.01 15.04
N LEU A 8 1.41 7.69 14.21
CA LEU A 8 1.62 7.31 12.82
C LEU A 8 2.36 8.40 12.03
N ASN A 9 1.91 9.66 12.16
CA ASN A 9 2.54 10.78 11.47
C ASN A 9 3.94 11.10 12.01
N ASP A 10 4.16 11.03 13.33
CA ASP A 10 5.51 11.29 13.90
C ASP A 10 6.51 10.20 13.48
N ASN A 11 6.07 8.94 13.43
CA ASN A 11 6.89 7.83 12.95
C ASN A 11 7.23 7.99 11.47
N ALA A 12 6.24 8.30 10.63
CA ALA A 12 6.48 8.54 9.21
C ALA A 12 7.33 9.78 8.96
N GLN A 13 7.19 10.85 9.76
CA GLN A 13 8.03 12.03 9.66
C GLN A 13 9.48 11.68 9.99
N ARG A 14 9.74 10.84 11.01
CA ARG A 14 11.10 10.34 11.29
C ARG A 14 11.71 9.56 10.12
N ILE A 15 10.88 8.79 9.39
CA ILE A 15 11.31 8.09 8.17
C ILE A 15 11.62 9.10 7.07
N ALA A 16 10.74 10.06 6.82
CA ALA A 16 10.93 11.12 5.83
C ALA A 16 12.18 11.96 6.12
N ASP A 17 12.42 12.34 7.37
CA ASP A 17 13.63 13.04 7.79
C ASP A 17 14.89 12.19 7.56
N GLY A 18 14.80 10.87 7.76
CA GLY A 18 15.84 9.92 7.39
C GLY A 18 16.10 9.90 5.88
N MET A 19 15.04 9.90 5.06
CA MET A 19 15.17 10.00 3.61
C MET A 19 15.85 11.30 3.20
N ILE A 20 15.48 12.44 3.79
CA ILE A 20 16.09 13.75 3.51
C ILE A 20 17.59 13.72 3.82
N ARG A 21 18.01 13.16 4.97
CA ARG A 21 19.43 13.03 5.31
C ARG A 21 20.19 12.14 4.33
N ASP A 22 19.54 11.10 3.82
CA ASP A 22 20.13 10.12 2.89
C ASP A 22 19.82 10.43 1.41
N ALA A 23 19.46 11.67 1.07
CA ALA A 23 18.87 11.99 -0.23
C ALA A 23 19.75 11.54 -1.43
N GLU A 24 21.06 11.78 -1.36
CA GLU A 24 22.01 11.36 -2.40
C GLU A 24 22.08 9.82 -2.51
N ARG A 25 22.20 9.13 -1.36
CA ARG A 25 22.26 7.65 -1.29
C ARG A 25 21.00 7.01 -1.86
N LEU A 26 19.83 7.60 -1.58
CA LEU A 26 18.54 7.15 -2.06
C LEU A 26 18.21 7.64 -3.48
N ARG A 27 19.03 8.53 -4.04
CA ARG A 27 18.84 9.20 -5.34
C ARG A 27 17.49 9.89 -5.46
N ILE A 28 17.09 10.58 -4.39
CA ILE A 28 15.84 11.35 -4.32
C ILE A 28 16.13 12.85 -4.35
N ALA A 29 15.13 13.66 -4.73
CA ALA A 29 15.23 15.11 -4.66
C ALA A 29 14.32 15.67 -3.57
N VAL A 30 14.84 16.60 -2.78
CA VAL A 30 14.09 17.28 -1.71
C VAL A 30 13.96 18.74 -2.08
N SER A 31 12.75 19.28 -2.00
CA SER A 31 12.49 20.70 -2.27
C SER A 31 11.38 21.23 -1.36
N LYS A 32 11.16 22.54 -1.44
CA LYS A 32 10.01 23.21 -0.83
C LYS A 32 9.00 23.54 -1.90
N GLY A 33 7.74 23.23 -1.63
CA GLY A 33 6.63 23.61 -2.50
C GLY A 33 6.18 25.05 -2.29
N PRO A 34 5.19 25.52 -3.07
CA PRO A 34 4.77 26.92 -3.10
C PRO A 34 4.22 27.46 -1.77
N LEU A 35 3.77 26.61 -0.84
CA LEU A 35 3.25 27.02 0.47
C LEU A 35 4.18 26.64 1.64
N GLY A 36 5.42 26.22 1.35
CA GLY A 36 6.43 25.86 2.36
C GLY A 36 6.42 24.39 2.80
N GLU A 37 5.50 23.59 2.26
CA GLU A 37 5.47 22.14 2.41
C GLU A 37 6.77 21.50 1.91
N THR A 38 7.14 20.37 2.49
CA THR A 38 8.29 19.59 2.05
C THR A 38 7.86 18.64 0.94
N LEU A 39 8.59 18.63 -0.17
CA LEU A 39 8.38 17.73 -1.30
C LEU A 39 9.58 16.78 -1.41
N ILE A 40 9.30 15.48 -1.48
CA ILE A 40 10.28 14.42 -1.67
C ILE A 40 9.93 13.67 -2.96
N ASP A 41 10.67 13.97 -4.01
CA ASP A 41 10.60 13.25 -5.29
C ASP A 41 11.40 11.95 -5.17
N ALA A 42 10.69 10.82 -5.16
CA ALA A 42 11.28 9.50 -5.02
C ALA A 42 11.36 8.73 -6.35
N GLY A 43 10.99 9.32 -7.49
CA GLY A 43 10.99 8.56 -8.75
C GLY A 43 10.42 9.26 -9.99
N SER A 44 10.05 10.54 -9.91
CA SER A 44 9.57 11.33 -11.05
C SER A 44 10.75 11.93 -11.83
N LYS A 45 11.32 13.04 -11.35
CA LYS A 45 12.53 13.66 -11.93
C LYS A 45 13.78 13.09 -11.28
N ALA A 46 13.67 12.68 -10.03
CA ALA A 46 14.72 11.94 -9.34
C ALA A 46 14.73 10.46 -9.78
N PRO A 47 15.91 9.83 -9.92
CA PRO A 47 15.99 8.40 -10.27
C PRO A 47 15.34 7.45 -9.25
N GLY A 48 15.41 7.80 -7.96
CA GLY A 48 14.92 6.96 -6.88
C GLY A 48 15.58 5.58 -6.82
N GLY A 49 14.82 4.55 -6.48
CA GLY A 49 15.26 3.17 -6.48
C GLY A 49 14.47 2.29 -5.53
N ILE A 50 14.91 1.03 -5.39
CA ILE A 50 14.29 0.06 -4.49
C ILE A 50 14.30 0.60 -3.05
N GLU A 51 15.47 1.02 -2.55
CA GLU A 51 15.60 1.55 -1.18
C GLU A 51 14.72 2.78 -0.92
N ALA A 52 14.58 3.67 -1.91
CA ALA A 52 13.67 4.82 -1.80
C ALA A 52 12.20 4.36 -1.70
N GLY A 53 11.81 3.37 -2.52
CA GLY A 53 10.49 2.74 -2.48
C GLY A 53 10.21 2.03 -1.16
N LEU A 54 11.18 1.30 -0.60
CA LEU A 54 11.05 0.65 0.71
C LEU A 54 10.77 1.69 1.81
N ARG A 55 11.54 2.79 1.85
CA ARG A 55 11.30 3.88 2.82
C ARG A 55 9.97 4.59 2.62
N MET A 56 9.59 4.84 1.36
CA MET A 56 8.30 5.43 1.01
C MET A 56 7.14 4.54 1.48
N ALA A 57 7.27 3.23 1.34
CA ALA A 57 6.27 2.26 1.80
C ALA A 57 6.22 2.14 3.34
N GLU A 58 7.37 2.16 4.03
CA GLU A 58 7.42 2.19 5.50
C GLU A 58 6.74 3.47 6.04
N ALA A 59 6.97 4.62 5.39
CA ALA A 59 6.28 5.87 5.70
C ALA A 59 4.77 5.77 5.40
N ALA A 60 4.37 5.12 4.30
CA ALA A 60 2.98 4.85 3.98
C ALA A 60 2.30 4.01 5.07
N MET A 61 3.01 3.06 5.68
CA MET A 61 2.53 2.24 6.81
C MET A 61 2.57 2.97 8.17
N GLY A 62 2.87 4.27 8.20
CA GLY A 62 2.93 5.07 9.43
C GLY A 62 4.03 4.62 10.39
N GLY A 63 5.08 4.00 9.86
CA GLY A 63 6.18 3.41 10.63
C GLY A 63 5.79 2.22 11.52
N LEU A 64 4.60 1.63 11.33
CA LEU A 64 4.15 0.41 12.00
C LEU A 64 4.40 -0.86 11.18
N GLY A 65 4.93 -0.70 9.96
CA GLY A 65 5.33 -1.79 9.09
C GLY A 65 6.84 -1.86 8.94
N SER A 66 7.37 -3.07 8.72
CA SER A 66 8.74 -3.30 8.29
C SER A 66 8.71 -3.93 6.91
N ILE A 67 9.52 -3.39 6.00
CA ILE A 67 9.54 -3.81 4.60
C ILE A 67 10.99 -4.06 4.18
N SER A 68 11.24 -5.20 3.57
CA SER A 68 12.58 -5.57 3.10
C SER A 68 12.52 -6.19 1.72
N ALA A 69 13.46 -5.81 0.86
CA ALA A 69 13.71 -6.54 -0.38
C ALA A 69 14.47 -7.83 -0.08
N VAL A 70 14.08 -8.92 -0.73
CA VAL A 70 14.67 -10.25 -0.57
C VAL A 70 14.91 -10.90 -1.92
N MET A 71 15.87 -11.83 -1.96
CA MET A 71 16.08 -12.72 -3.09
C MET A 71 15.56 -14.11 -2.70
N ASP A 72 14.36 -14.45 -3.16
CA ASP A 72 13.76 -15.77 -3.03
C ASP A 72 14.50 -16.76 -3.93
N ARG A 73 15.51 -17.42 -3.35
CA ARG A 73 16.36 -18.38 -4.05
C ARG A 73 15.64 -19.68 -4.44
N ALA A 74 14.41 -19.88 -3.97
CA ALA A 74 13.59 -21.01 -4.36
C ALA A 74 12.66 -20.69 -5.54
N SER A 75 12.54 -19.42 -5.93
CA SER A 75 11.76 -19.00 -7.10
C SER A 75 12.62 -19.10 -8.37
N ASP A 76 12.17 -19.91 -9.33
CA ASP A 76 12.91 -20.17 -10.57
C ASP A 76 12.93 -18.98 -11.55
N LYS A 77 11.89 -18.15 -11.55
CA LYS A 77 11.69 -17.08 -12.54
C LYS A 77 11.66 -15.67 -11.97
N TRP A 78 11.02 -15.49 -10.82
CA TRP A 78 10.79 -14.18 -10.20
C TRP A 78 11.39 -14.18 -8.79
N PRO A 79 12.74 -14.20 -8.65
CA PRO A 79 13.39 -14.35 -7.36
C PRO A 79 13.48 -13.03 -6.59
N PHE A 80 13.38 -11.88 -7.27
CA PHE A 80 13.43 -10.59 -6.58
C PHE A 80 12.04 -10.24 -6.03
N ALA A 81 11.93 -10.16 -4.71
CA ALA A 81 10.68 -9.96 -4.00
C ALA A 81 10.83 -8.95 -2.86
N LEU A 82 9.70 -8.57 -2.27
CA LEU A 82 9.66 -7.88 -0.98
C LEU A 82 8.89 -8.69 0.05
N GLU A 83 9.20 -8.46 1.31
CA GLU A 83 8.47 -8.91 2.48
C GLU A 83 7.95 -7.70 3.24
N VAL A 84 6.72 -7.81 3.77
CA VAL A 84 6.02 -6.79 4.55
C VAL A 84 5.52 -7.44 5.81
N ARG A 85 5.75 -6.86 6.98
CA ARG A 85 5.18 -7.36 8.24
C ARG A 85 4.75 -6.23 9.15
N SER A 86 3.74 -6.48 9.98
CA SER A 86 3.31 -5.55 11.01
C SER A 86 2.58 -6.28 12.14
N SER A 87 2.96 -5.96 13.38
CA SER A 87 2.23 -6.38 14.58
C SER A 87 1.04 -5.48 14.93
N GLN A 88 0.72 -4.51 14.06
CA GLN A 88 -0.51 -3.71 14.12
C GLN A 88 -1.07 -3.55 12.70
N PRO A 89 -1.32 -4.67 11.99
CA PRO A 89 -1.45 -4.67 10.55
C PRO A 89 -2.65 -3.85 10.09
N VAL A 90 -3.77 -3.91 10.81
CA VAL A 90 -4.98 -3.12 10.47
C VAL A 90 -4.70 -1.62 10.48
N LEU A 91 -4.00 -1.12 11.51
CA LEU A 91 -3.70 0.30 11.59
C LEU A 91 -2.65 0.72 10.56
N ALA A 92 -1.58 -0.08 10.43
CA ALA A 92 -0.49 0.18 9.49
C ALA A 92 -1.00 0.21 8.04
N CYS A 93 -1.81 -0.78 7.66
CA CYS A 93 -2.32 -0.93 6.31
C CYS A 93 -3.56 -0.05 6.08
N LEU A 94 -4.66 -0.25 6.79
CA LEU A 94 -5.93 0.44 6.47
C LEU A 94 -5.96 1.88 7.00
N GLY A 95 -5.45 2.10 8.21
CA GLY A 95 -5.40 3.42 8.84
C GLY A 95 -4.35 4.36 8.25
N SER A 96 -3.37 3.82 7.52
CA SER A 96 -2.27 4.60 6.94
C SER A 96 -2.03 4.22 5.47
N GLN A 97 -1.50 3.03 5.17
CA GLN A 97 -1.00 2.67 3.83
C GLN A 97 -2.06 2.75 2.72
N TYR A 98 -3.31 2.38 2.99
CA TYR A 98 -4.40 2.33 2.02
C TYR A 98 -4.53 3.66 1.27
N ALA A 99 -4.64 3.55 -0.05
CA ALA A 99 -4.76 4.69 -0.96
C ALA A 99 -6.22 5.13 -1.08
N GLY A 100 -6.83 5.57 0.01
CA GLY A 100 -8.26 5.89 0.05
C GLY A 100 -8.61 7.37 -0.11
N TRP A 101 -7.63 8.28 -0.07
CA TRP A 101 -7.89 9.72 -0.17
C TRP A 101 -7.77 10.22 -1.61
N ASN A 102 -8.91 10.40 -2.28
CA ASN A 102 -8.97 10.98 -3.62
C ASN A 102 -8.63 12.49 -3.59
N LEU A 103 -7.52 12.87 -4.24
CA LEU A 103 -7.03 14.24 -4.35
C LEU A 103 -7.04 14.68 -5.82
N SER A 104 -8.12 15.35 -6.22
CA SER A 104 -8.27 15.95 -7.55
C SER A 104 -8.45 17.47 -7.49
N ASN A 105 -7.88 18.16 -8.49
CA ASN A 105 -8.10 19.57 -8.79
C ASN A 105 -7.74 19.84 -10.26
N ASP A 106 -8.68 20.31 -11.07
CA ASP A 106 -8.52 20.48 -12.52
C ASP A 106 -7.95 19.20 -13.16
N ASP A 107 -6.84 19.29 -13.88
CA ASP A 107 -6.19 18.15 -14.55
C ASP A 107 -5.33 17.30 -13.60
N TYR A 108 -5.14 17.72 -12.35
CA TYR A 108 -4.36 16.98 -11.37
C TYR A 108 -5.22 15.92 -10.68
N PHE A 109 -4.71 14.69 -10.64
CA PHE A 109 -5.29 13.56 -9.91
C PHE A 109 -4.19 12.74 -9.23
N ALA A 110 -4.36 12.45 -7.94
CA ALA A 110 -3.54 11.50 -7.22
C ALA A 110 -4.35 10.77 -6.15
N MET A 111 -3.98 9.51 -5.90
CA MET A 111 -4.48 8.76 -4.75
C MET A 111 -3.55 8.98 -3.55
N GLY A 112 -4.09 9.58 -2.51
CA GLY A 112 -3.39 9.84 -1.25
C GLY A 112 -3.37 8.63 -0.34
N SER A 113 -2.15 8.24 0.06
CA SER A 113 -1.85 7.20 1.04
C SER A 113 -1.09 7.80 2.22
N GLY A 114 -0.98 7.06 3.33
CA GLY A 114 -0.15 7.43 4.45
C GLY A 114 -0.90 8.05 5.63
N PRO A 115 -0.16 8.38 6.69
CA PRO A 115 -0.73 8.63 8.01
C PRO A 115 -1.47 9.96 8.12
N ALA A 116 -1.27 10.91 7.20
CA ALA A 116 -2.07 12.13 7.14
C ALA A 116 -3.58 11.85 7.04
N ARG A 117 -3.96 10.69 6.48
CA ARG A 117 -5.34 10.20 6.43
C ARG A 117 -5.97 10.05 7.81
N ALA A 118 -5.20 9.60 8.81
CA ALA A 118 -5.66 9.42 10.18
C ALA A 118 -5.84 10.74 10.96
N LEU A 119 -5.29 11.85 10.44
CA LEU A 119 -5.60 13.21 10.91
C LEU A 119 -6.85 13.76 10.20
N ALA A 120 -6.90 13.61 8.88
CA ALA A 120 -7.94 14.18 8.03
C ALA A 120 -9.30 13.48 8.18
N ARG A 121 -9.30 12.14 8.26
CA ARG A 121 -10.48 11.28 8.46
C ARG A 121 -11.66 11.61 7.55
N VAL A 122 -11.38 11.96 6.29
CA VAL A 122 -12.41 12.32 5.30
C VAL A 122 -13.06 11.10 4.63
N GLU A 123 -12.54 9.90 4.90
CA GLU A 123 -12.98 8.65 4.28
C GLU A 123 -13.93 7.87 5.20
N ALA A 124 -14.91 7.18 4.61
CA ALA A 124 -15.87 6.35 5.36
C ALA A 124 -15.19 5.26 6.20
N LEU A 125 -14.02 4.77 5.78
CA LEU A 125 -13.22 3.77 6.51
C LEU A 125 -12.89 4.21 7.94
N PHE A 126 -12.74 5.52 8.21
CA PHE A 126 -12.49 6.03 9.56
C PHE A 126 -13.73 6.01 10.47
N THR A 127 -14.90 5.58 9.99
CA THR A 127 -16.02 5.20 10.86
C THR A 127 -15.83 3.81 11.45
N THR A 128 -15.21 2.90 10.69
CA THR A 128 -14.80 1.56 11.15
C THR A 128 -13.53 1.63 11.99
N LEU A 129 -12.51 2.35 11.51
CA LEU A 129 -11.26 2.58 12.22
C LEU A 129 -11.46 3.73 13.22
N THR A 130 -11.72 3.37 14.47
CA THR A 130 -11.95 4.35 15.55
C THR A 130 -10.69 5.14 15.94
N TYR A 131 -9.50 4.71 15.52
CA TYR A 131 -8.24 5.40 15.79
C TYR A 131 -8.23 6.82 15.21
N ARG A 132 -7.82 7.77 16.04
CA ARG A 132 -7.45 9.12 15.63
C ARG A 132 -6.00 9.40 15.96
N ASP A 133 -5.25 9.92 14.98
CA ASP A 133 -3.87 10.36 15.23
C ASP A 133 -3.84 11.76 15.85
N THR A 134 -2.73 12.07 16.54
CA THR A 134 -2.44 13.39 17.06
C THR A 134 -0.98 13.71 16.78
N ALA A 135 -0.72 14.69 15.92
CA ALA A 135 0.64 15.05 15.51
C ALA A 135 0.74 16.53 15.14
N SER A 136 1.95 17.09 15.19
CA SER A 136 2.25 18.47 14.79
C SER A 136 2.72 18.61 13.33
N SER A 137 2.89 17.49 12.64
CA SER A 137 3.26 17.39 11.23
C SER A 137 2.53 16.21 10.59
N ALA A 138 2.39 16.22 9.27
CA ALA A 138 1.74 15.13 8.56
C ALA A 138 2.52 14.69 7.32
N VAL A 139 2.51 13.38 7.08
CA VAL A 139 3.15 12.77 5.91
C VAL A 139 2.09 12.15 5.02
N LEU A 140 2.13 12.49 3.73
CA LEU A 140 1.25 11.94 2.70
C LEU A 140 2.08 11.40 1.53
N ILE A 141 1.69 10.24 1.03
CA ILE A 141 2.31 9.53 -0.08
C ILE A 141 1.39 9.65 -1.27
N LEU A 142 1.93 10.07 -2.42
CA LEU A 142 1.18 10.29 -3.65
C LEU A 142 1.75 9.43 -4.79
N GLU A 143 0.90 8.64 -5.41
CA GLU A 143 1.24 7.94 -6.66
C GLU A 143 0.97 8.88 -7.84
N THR A 144 2.01 9.61 -8.26
CA THR A 144 1.92 10.65 -9.30
C THR A 144 3.30 11.02 -9.84
N ALA A 145 3.33 11.54 -11.07
CA ALA A 145 4.54 12.09 -11.69
C ALA A 145 4.80 13.56 -11.31
N GLU A 146 3.79 14.31 -10.88
CA GLU A 146 3.95 15.73 -10.56
C GLU A 146 3.71 16.00 -9.07
N PRO A 147 4.42 16.95 -8.45
CA PRO A 147 4.14 17.34 -7.07
C PRO A 147 2.71 17.89 -6.94
N PRO A 148 2.12 17.86 -5.74
CA PRO A 148 0.77 18.39 -5.53
C PRO A 148 0.74 19.90 -5.82
N PRO A 149 -0.21 20.40 -6.63
CA PRO A 149 -0.37 21.83 -6.84
C PRO A 149 -0.93 22.51 -5.59
N MET A 150 -0.81 23.84 -5.53
CA MET A 150 -1.24 24.66 -4.38
C MET A 150 -2.66 24.31 -3.86
N PRO A 151 -3.71 24.14 -4.70
CA PRO A 151 -5.04 23.80 -4.20
C PRO A 151 -5.11 22.44 -3.48
N ILE A 152 -4.29 21.47 -3.88
CA ILE A 152 -4.20 20.16 -3.21
C ILE A 152 -3.52 20.30 -1.86
N VAL A 153 -2.44 21.09 -1.78
CA VAL A 153 -1.75 21.35 -0.52
C VAL A 153 -2.67 22.06 0.49
N GLU A 154 -3.41 23.08 0.05
CA GLU A 154 -4.42 23.76 0.88
C GLU A 154 -5.53 22.82 1.35
N LYS A 155 -6.01 21.94 0.46
CA LYS A 155 -7.02 20.93 0.80
C LYS A 155 -6.51 19.98 1.89
N VAL A 156 -5.27 19.50 1.78
CA VAL A 156 -4.64 18.63 2.79
C VAL A 156 -4.38 19.37 4.10
N ALA A 157 -3.87 20.60 4.04
CA ALA A 157 -3.66 21.46 5.22
C ALA A 157 -4.96 21.68 6.01
N LYS A 158 -6.03 22.06 5.31
CA LYS A 158 -7.36 22.26 5.91
C LYS A 158 -7.90 20.98 6.54
N ALA A 159 -7.81 19.85 5.83
CA ALA A 159 -8.36 18.59 6.31
C ALA A 159 -7.59 18.05 7.52
N THR A 160 -6.26 18.20 7.55
CA THR A 160 -5.41 17.78 8.68
C THR A 160 -5.42 18.77 9.84
N GLY A 161 -5.87 20.01 9.62
CA GLY A 161 -5.82 21.08 10.62
C GLY A 161 -4.40 21.61 10.86
N LEU A 162 -3.47 21.40 9.93
CA LEU A 162 -2.07 21.79 10.02
C LEU A 162 -1.74 22.90 9.02
N ALA A 163 -0.71 23.69 9.32
CA ALA A 163 -0.13 24.63 8.36
C ALA A 163 0.61 23.87 7.24
N ALA A 164 0.66 24.44 6.03
CA ALA A 164 1.28 23.79 4.87
C ALA A 164 2.76 23.46 5.09
N ASP A 165 3.50 24.29 5.83
CA ASP A 165 4.91 24.07 6.18
C ASP A 165 5.13 22.89 7.15
N LYS A 166 4.06 22.31 7.70
CA LYS A 166 4.05 21.08 8.51
C LYS A 166 3.69 19.83 7.70
N LEU A 167 3.47 19.97 6.40
CA LEU A 167 3.17 18.87 5.50
C LEU A 167 4.42 18.39 4.78
N THR A 168 4.56 17.07 4.67
CA THR A 168 5.57 16.40 3.86
C THR A 168 4.88 15.49 2.85
N PHE A 169 5.16 15.70 1.56
CA PHE A 169 4.65 14.88 0.47
C PHE A 169 5.78 14.05 -0.13
N LEU A 170 5.63 12.72 -0.12
CA LEU A 170 6.48 11.80 -0.87
C LEU A 170 5.73 11.42 -2.13
N TYR A 171 6.36 11.50 -3.30
CA TYR A 171 5.70 11.13 -4.55
C TYR A 171 6.62 10.38 -5.50
N ALA A 172 6.01 9.46 -6.24
CA ALA A 172 6.65 8.69 -7.29
C ALA A 172 5.58 8.16 -8.26
N PRO A 173 5.83 8.15 -9.58
CA PRO A 173 4.91 7.58 -10.55
C PRO A 173 4.97 6.05 -10.54
N THR A 174 3.87 5.41 -10.94
CA THR A 174 3.72 3.94 -11.07
C THR A 174 4.86 3.31 -11.88
N GLN A 175 5.32 3.99 -12.92
CA GLN A 175 6.38 3.55 -13.83
C GLN A 175 7.79 3.56 -13.21
N SER A 176 7.98 4.18 -12.05
CA SER A 176 9.29 4.27 -11.39
C SER A 176 9.59 3.03 -10.53
N LEU A 177 10.86 2.81 -10.21
CA LEU A 177 11.27 1.76 -9.27
C LEU A 177 10.64 1.97 -7.87
N ALA A 178 10.63 3.20 -7.37
CA ALA A 178 10.06 3.50 -6.06
C ALA A 178 8.54 3.30 -6.05
N GLY A 179 7.84 3.74 -7.11
CA GLY A 179 6.41 3.50 -7.29
C GLY A 179 6.08 2.01 -7.37
N THR A 180 6.85 1.25 -8.16
CA THR A 180 6.72 -0.21 -8.25
C THR A 180 6.82 -0.87 -6.87
N VAL A 181 7.88 -0.55 -6.11
CA VAL A 181 8.08 -1.11 -4.76
C VAL A 181 6.96 -0.69 -3.81
N GLN A 182 6.52 0.57 -3.83
CA GLN A 182 5.43 1.02 -2.96
C GLN A 182 4.14 0.26 -3.26
N ILE A 183 3.76 0.12 -4.53
CA ILE A 183 2.50 -0.56 -4.90
C ILE A 183 2.56 -2.02 -4.47
N VAL A 184 3.64 -2.73 -4.82
CA VAL A 184 3.80 -4.15 -4.47
C VAL A 184 3.83 -4.36 -2.94
N SER A 185 4.35 -3.39 -2.17
CA SER A 185 4.35 -3.45 -0.70
C SER A 185 2.94 -3.44 -0.06
N ARG A 186 1.90 -3.19 -0.85
CA ARG A 186 0.50 -3.27 -0.42
C ARG A 186 -0.02 -4.70 -0.35
N VAL A 187 0.80 -5.70 -0.64
CA VAL A 187 0.39 -7.12 -0.58
C VAL A 187 -0.28 -7.51 0.75
N LEU A 188 0.17 -6.97 1.90
CA LEU A 188 -0.51 -7.18 3.18
C LEU A 188 -1.80 -6.34 3.27
N GLU A 189 -1.76 -5.11 2.80
CA GLU A 189 -2.88 -4.17 2.83
C GLU A 189 -4.10 -4.67 2.05
N VAL A 190 -3.90 -5.19 0.84
CA VAL A 190 -5.00 -5.73 0.02
C VAL A 190 -5.73 -6.90 0.71
N ALA A 191 -5.02 -7.71 1.50
CA ALA A 191 -5.64 -8.78 2.27
C ALA A 191 -6.49 -8.22 3.41
N LEU A 192 -6.02 -7.16 4.08
CA LEU A 192 -6.80 -6.50 5.14
C LEU A 192 -7.99 -5.70 4.58
N HIS A 193 -7.83 -5.09 3.42
CA HIS A 193 -8.91 -4.38 2.74
C HIS A 193 -10.02 -5.36 2.39
N LYS A 194 -9.67 -6.51 1.80
CA LYS A 194 -10.63 -7.57 1.51
C LYS A 194 -11.22 -8.19 2.77
N ALA A 195 -10.46 -8.36 3.86
CA ALA A 195 -11.00 -8.80 5.14
C ALA A 195 -12.08 -7.84 5.67
N ASN A 196 -11.87 -6.53 5.53
CA ASN A 196 -12.87 -5.50 5.87
C ASN A 196 -14.13 -5.57 4.97
N ASP A 197 -13.96 -5.79 3.67
CA ASP A 197 -15.08 -5.95 2.73
C ASP A 197 -15.90 -7.21 3.01
N LEU A 198 -15.24 -8.29 3.42
CA LEU A 198 -15.85 -9.52 3.91
C LEU A 198 -16.45 -9.39 5.33
N ARG A 199 -16.37 -8.20 5.93
CA ARG A 199 -16.87 -7.89 7.29
C ARG A 199 -16.26 -8.79 8.37
N PHE A 200 -15.02 -9.24 8.17
CA PHE A 200 -14.27 -9.88 9.25
C PHE A 200 -13.98 -8.84 10.35
N PRO A 201 -14.18 -9.16 11.64
CA PRO A 201 -13.89 -8.24 12.73
C PRO A 201 -12.40 -7.86 12.73
N LEU A 202 -12.08 -6.62 12.36
CA LEU A 202 -10.69 -6.19 12.17
C LEU A 202 -9.90 -6.20 13.47
N GLU A 203 -10.56 -6.02 14.61
CA GLU A 203 -9.98 -6.15 15.94
C GLU A 203 -9.47 -7.57 16.26
N ASN A 204 -9.95 -8.58 15.53
CA ASN A 204 -9.49 -9.96 15.66
C ASN A 204 -8.24 -10.25 14.83
N ILE A 205 -7.76 -9.33 13.99
CA ILE A 205 -6.49 -9.50 13.25
C ILE A 205 -5.34 -9.00 14.13
N VAL A 206 -4.53 -9.94 14.61
CA VAL A 206 -3.48 -9.68 15.61
C VAL A 206 -2.16 -9.29 14.96
N ASP A 207 -1.72 -10.06 13.97
CA ASP A 207 -0.41 -9.88 13.31
C ASP A 207 -0.54 -10.33 11.84
N GLY A 208 0.38 -9.87 11.01
CA GLY A 208 0.37 -10.17 9.59
C GLY A 208 1.74 -10.01 8.93
N MET A 209 2.01 -10.91 8.00
CA MET A 209 3.18 -10.85 7.13
C MET A 209 2.79 -11.23 5.71
N ALA A 210 3.47 -10.66 4.73
CA ALA A 210 3.20 -10.90 3.33
C ALA A 210 4.47 -10.80 2.49
N ALA A 211 4.45 -11.41 1.31
CA ALA A 211 5.52 -11.31 0.32
C ALA A 211 4.95 -11.26 -1.10
N ALA A 212 5.59 -10.50 -1.98
CA ALA A 212 5.24 -10.43 -3.40
C ALA A 212 6.49 -10.17 -4.26
N PRO A 213 6.54 -10.70 -5.51
CA PRO A 213 7.64 -10.41 -6.44
C PRO A 213 7.65 -8.92 -6.80
N ILE A 214 8.83 -8.33 -6.95
CA ILE A 214 9.00 -6.98 -7.46
C ILE A 214 9.16 -7.10 -8.99
N PRO A 215 8.17 -6.66 -9.80
CA PRO A 215 8.29 -6.72 -11.25
C PRO A 215 9.28 -5.66 -11.74
N ALA A 216 9.78 -5.83 -12.96
CA ALA A 216 10.53 -4.76 -13.62
C ALA A 216 9.60 -3.56 -13.88
N PRO A 217 10.06 -2.32 -13.63
CA PRO A 217 9.29 -1.12 -14.00
C PRO A 217 9.05 -1.09 -15.50
N HIS A 218 7.96 -0.46 -15.92
CA HIS A 218 7.58 -0.34 -17.33
C HIS A 218 7.29 1.12 -17.69
N PRO A 219 7.74 1.63 -18.85
CA PRO A 219 7.55 3.03 -19.23
C PRO A 219 6.11 3.37 -19.62
N ASP A 220 5.36 2.41 -20.17
CA ASP A 220 3.92 2.56 -20.39
C ASP A 220 3.16 2.43 -19.06
N PHE A 221 2.28 3.39 -18.79
CA PHE A 221 1.51 3.49 -17.54
C PHE A 221 0.61 2.28 -17.32
N LEU A 222 -0.14 1.88 -18.34
CA LEU A 222 -1.11 0.78 -18.23
C LEU A 222 -0.41 -0.55 -17.96
N ALA A 223 0.70 -0.81 -18.63
CA ALA A 223 1.53 -1.98 -18.37
C ALA A 223 2.20 -1.94 -16.98
N ALA A 224 2.69 -0.79 -16.52
CA ALA A 224 3.27 -0.65 -15.18
C ALA A 224 2.23 -0.91 -14.08
N MET A 225 1.03 -0.33 -14.24
CA MET A 225 -0.11 -0.56 -13.36
C MET A 225 -0.54 -2.04 -13.39
N GLY A 226 -0.60 -2.66 -14.57
CA GLY A 226 -0.89 -4.08 -14.73
C GLY A 226 0.10 -4.96 -13.97
N ARG A 227 1.41 -4.79 -14.24
CA ARG A 227 2.49 -5.57 -13.62
C ARG A 227 2.53 -5.48 -12.10
N THR A 228 2.37 -4.27 -11.56
CA THR A 228 2.41 -4.06 -10.10
C THR A 228 1.21 -4.67 -9.39
N ASN A 229 0.01 -4.60 -9.96
CA ASN A 229 -1.17 -5.29 -9.43
C ASN A 229 -1.05 -6.81 -9.60
N ASP A 230 -0.61 -7.29 -10.76
CA ASP A 230 -0.47 -8.72 -11.06
C ASP A 230 0.58 -9.41 -10.17
N ALA A 231 1.63 -8.69 -9.77
CA ALA A 231 2.58 -9.17 -8.77
C ALA A 231 1.89 -9.55 -7.45
N ILE A 232 0.85 -8.83 -7.04
CA ILE A 232 0.05 -9.12 -5.85
C ILE A 232 -0.99 -10.20 -6.16
N ILE A 233 -1.80 -9.99 -7.21
CA ILE A 233 -2.95 -10.84 -7.58
C ILE A 233 -2.50 -12.28 -7.85
N TYR A 234 -1.36 -12.46 -8.52
CA TYR A 234 -0.87 -13.76 -8.97
C TYR A 234 0.39 -14.24 -8.23
N GLY A 235 1.10 -13.36 -7.52
CA GLY A 235 2.34 -13.69 -6.80
C GLY A 235 2.32 -13.45 -5.29
N GLY A 236 1.32 -12.74 -4.78
CA GLY A 236 1.22 -12.38 -3.37
C GLY A 236 0.95 -13.57 -2.47
N LEU A 237 1.74 -13.69 -1.39
CA LEU A 237 1.57 -14.64 -0.30
C LEU A 237 1.30 -13.85 0.98
N VAL A 238 0.24 -14.16 1.70
CA VAL A 238 -0.10 -13.49 2.97
C VAL A 238 -0.32 -14.52 4.07
N GLN A 239 0.23 -14.25 5.25
CA GLN A 239 -0.12 -14.94 6.47
C GLN A 239 -0.72 -13.95 7.47
N LEU A 240 -1.93 -14.26 7.96
CA LEU A 240 -2.61 -13.53 9.02
C LEU A 240 -2.72 -14.41 10.27
N PHE A 241 -2.56 -13.78 11.43
CA PHE A 241 -2.81 -14.39 12.73
C PHE A 241 -4.04 -13.73 13.33
N VAL A 242 -5.05 -14.54 13.67
CA VAL A 242 -6.36 -14.05 14.10
C VAL A 242 -6.85 -14.72 15.37
N THR A 243 -7.67 -14.02 16.14
CA THR A 243 -8.44 -14.53 17.29
C THR A 243 -9.90 -14.78 16.92
N GLY A 244 -10.65 -15.45 17.80
CA GLY A 244 -12.06 -15.74 17.62
C GLY A 244 -12.33 -17.15 17.06
N PRO A 245 -13.59 -17.42 16.65
CA PRO A 245 -13.99 -18.76 16.21
C PRO A 245 -13.13 -19.30 15.07
N VAL A 246 -12.72 -20.56 15.17
CA VAL A 246 -11.86 -21.21 14.16
C VAL A 246 -12.52 -21.27 12.79
N GLU A 247 -13.85 -21.38 12.75
CA GLU A 247 -14.65 -21.35 11.53
C GLU A 247 -14.59 -19.98 10.84
N ALA A 248 -14.49 -18.88 11.60
CA ALA A 248 -14.33 -17.54 11.04
C ALA A 248 -12.96 -17.39 10.37
N ALA A 249 -11.90 -17.96 10.96
CA ALA A 249 -10.58 -18.01 10.35
C ALA A 249 -10.56 -18.85 9.06
N MET A 250 -11.24 -20.00 9.06
CA MET A 250 -11.40 -20.84 7.87
C MET A 250 -12.15 -20.11 6.75
N ASN A 251 -13.30 -19.50 7.05
CA ASN A 251 -14.11 -18.76 6.08
C ASN A 251 -13.37 -17.55 5.51
N LEU A 252 -12.54 -16.89 6.33
CA LEU A 252 -11.67 -15.81 5.85
C LEU A 252 -10.63 -16.35 4.86
N ALA A 253 -9.96 -17.47 5.19
CA ALA A 253 -9.00 -18.10 4.28
C ALA A 253 -9.64 -18.53 2.96
N ASP A 254 -10.87 -19.06 2.99
CA ASP A 254 -11.59 -19.50 1.79
C ASP A 254 -11.87 -18.35 0.81
N GLN A 255 -12.11 -17.14 1.32
CA GLN A 255 -12.56 -16.01 0.51
C GLN A 255 -11.45 -15.02 0.14
N LEU A 256 -10.37 -14.94 0.92
CA LEU A 256 -9.30 -13.96 0.68
C LEU A 256 -8.57 -14.11 -0.67
N PRO A 257 -8.28 -15.30 -1.22
CA PRO A 257 -7.50 -15.41 -2.46
C PRO A 257 -8.13 -14.67 -3.66
N SER A 258 -7.29 -14.11 -4.52
CA SER A 258 -7.70 -13.43 -5.77
C SER A 258 -8.52 -14.30 -6.69
N ARG A 259 -8.22 -15.60 -6.76
CA ARG A 259 -8.93 -16.57 -7.60
C ARG A 259 -10.41 -16.79 -7.28
N VAL A 260 -10.89 -16.25 -6.16
CA VAL A 260 -12.32 -16.25 -5.82
C VAL A 260 -13.07 -15.20 -6.63
N SER A 261 -12.38 -14.19 -7.14
CA SER A 261 -12.97 -13.16 -7.98
C SER A 261 -13.42 -13.70 -9.33
N ARG A 262 -14.54 -13.17 -9.84
CA ARG A 262 -15.04 -13.48 -11.19
C ARG A 262 -14.13 -12.98 -12.31
N ASP A 263 -13.30 -11.97 -12.04
CA ASP A 263 -12.44 -11.32 -13.03
C ASP A 263 -11.00 -11.89 -13.03
N TYR A 264 -10.72 -12.90 -12.20
CA TYR A 264 -9.42 -13.60 -12.16
C TYR A 264 -9.15 -14.37 -13.47
N GLY A 265 -7.89 -14.42 -13.88
CA GLY A 265 -7.41 -15.33 -14.94
C GLY A 265 -6.88 -14.64 -16.20
N GLN A 266 -6.64 -13.33 -16.13
CA GLN A 266 -5.99 -12.55 -17.18
C GLN A 266 -5.19 -11.37 -16.59
N PRO A 267 -4.17 -10.85 -17.28
CA PRO A 267 -3.39 -9.71 -16.81
C PRO A 267 -4.27 -8.50 -16.43
N PHE A 268 -3.94 -7.80 -15.35
CA PHE A 268 -4.77 -6.68 -14.88
C PHE A 268 -4.91 -5.56 -15.92
N ALA A 269 -3.89 -5.34 -16.75
CA ALA A 269 -3.98 -4.40 -17.88
C ALA A 269 -5.08 -4.77 -18.89
N ASP A 270 -5.26 -6.07 -19.17
CA ASP A 270 -6.32 -6.58 -20.05
C ASP A 270 -7.70 -6.37 -19.40
N ILE A 271 -7.81 -6.67 -18.10
CA ILE A 271 -9.04 -6.43 -17.30
C ILE A 271 -9.42 -4.95 -17.36
N PHE A 272 -8.47 -4.07 -17.06
CA PHE A 272 -8.69 -2.63 -17.03
C PHE A 272 -9.12 -2.09 -18.40
N THR A 273 -8.53 -2.60 -19.47
CA THR A 273 -8.91 -2.27 -20.85
C THR A 273 -10.32 -2.77 -21.19
N GLN A 274 -10.66 -4.00 -20.80
CA GLN A 274 -11.98 -4.59 -21.01
C GLN A 274 -13.09 -3.75 -20.36
N PHE A 275 -12.85 -3.22 -19.16
CA PHE A 275 -13.75 -2.31 -18.46
C PHE A 275 -13.57 -0.83 -18.83
N LYS A 276 -12.83 -0.53 -19.91
CA LYS A 276 -12.63 0.84 -20.44
C LYS A 276 -12.07 1.82 -19.41
N GLY A 277 -11.25 1.33 -18.49
CA GLY A 277 -10.65 2.11 -17.43
C GLY A 277 -11.55 2.39 -16.22
N ASP A 278 -12.72 1.76 -16.14
CA ASP A 278 -13.61 1.88 -14.97
C ASP A 278 -13.21 0.89 -13.86
N PHE A 279 -12.44 1.39 -12.89
CA PHE A 279 -12.07 0.63 -11.69
C PHE A 279 -13.28 0.10 -10.90
N TYR A 280 -14.44 0.78 -10.93
CA TYR A 280 -15.62 0.36 -10.18
C TYR A 280 -16.37 -0.80 -10.84
N ALA A 281 -16.11 -1.07 -12.12
CA ALA A 281 -16.71 -2.19 -12.83
C ALA A 281 -15.96 -3.52 -12.58
N ILE A 282 -14.68 -3.43 -12.19
CA ILE A 282 -13.86 -4.57 -11.77
C ILE A 282 -14.37 -5.08 -10.43
N ASP A 283 -14.49 -6.40 -10.29
CA ASP A 283 -14.80 -7.02 -9.01
C ASP A 283 -13.78 -6.58 -7.93
N PRO A 284 -14.20 -5.86 -6.88
CA PRO A 284 -13.29 -5.36 -5.86
C PRO A 284 -12.56 -6.49 -5.12
N LEU A 285 -13.08 -7.72 -5.15
CA LEU A 285 -12.45 -8.89 -4.56
C LEU A 285 -11.23 -9.39 -5.36
N LEU A 286 -10.99 -8.87 -6.56
CA LEU A 286 -9.81 -9.21 -7.37
C LEU A 286 -8.51 -8.71 -6.71
N PHE A 287 -8.54 -7.50 -6.14
CA PHE A 287 -7.39 -6.88 -5.47
C PHE A 287 -7.09 -7.59 -4.14
N SER A 288 -6.45 -8.74 -4.23
CA SER A 288 -6.18 -9.61 -3.09
C SER A 288 -5.03 -10.57 -3.43
N PRO A 289 -4.40 -11.20 -2.43
CA PRO A 289 -3.22 -12.03 -2.67
C PRO A 289 -3.55 -13.34 -3.40
N ALA A 290 -2.56 -13.90 -4.08
CA ALA A 290 -2.67 -15.20 -4.75
C ALA A 290 -2.85 -16.36 -3.77
N GLU A 291 -2.08 -16.36 -2.68
CA GLU A 291 -2.08 -17.40 -1.65
C GLU A 291 -2.20 -16.79 -0.25
N VAL A 292 -2.98 -17.45 0.61
CA VAL A 292 -3.19 -17.02 1.99
C VAL A 292 -3.04 -18.16 2.98
N LEU A 293 -2.56 -17.81 4.17
CA LEU A 293 -2.60 -18.62 5.38
C LEU A 293 -3.30 -17.81 6.47
N VAL A 294 -4.38 -18.33 7.03
CA VAL A 294 -5.03 -17.72 8.20
C VAL A 294 -4.89 -18.66 9.39
N THR A 295 -4.21 -18.19 10.44
CA THR A 295 -3.94 -18.96 11.65
C THR A 295 -4.84 -18.49 12.78
N ALA A 296 -5.70 -19.37 13.28
CA ALA A 296 -6.52 -19.14 14.47
C ALA A 296 -5.66 -19.42 15.72
N ILE A 297 -5.12 -18.37 16.35
CA ILE A 297 -4.09 -18.51 17.39
C ILE A 297 -4.58 -19.21 18.66
N GLU A 298 -5.89 -19.15 18.94
CA GLU A 298 -6.50 -19.77 20.12
C GLU A 298 -6.59 -21.30 19.99
N THR A 299 -6.58 -21.84 18.77
CA THR A 299 -6.66 -23.28 18.51
C THR A 299 -5.40 -23.87 17.87
N GLY A 300 -4.54 -23.02 17.28
CA GLY A 300 -3.35 -23.44 16.55
C GLY A 300 -3.60 -23.94 15.13
N HIS A 301 -4.85 -23.94 14.64
CA HIS A 301 -5.15 -24.34 13.26
C HIS A 301 -4.76 -23.24 12.27
N THR A 302 -4.16 -23.66 11.16
CA THR A 302 -3.83 -22.80 10.02
C THR A 302 -4.54 -23.29 8.76
N PHE A 303 -5.29 -22.40 8.11
CA PHE A 303 -5.99 -22.67 6.86
C PHE A 303 -5.23 -22.04 5.70
N ARG A 304 -4.73 -22.87 4.78
CA ARG A 304 -4.06 -22.43 3.56
C ARG A 304 -5.02 -22.52 2.36
N ARG A 305 -5.08 -21.46 1.55
CA ARG A 305 -5.93 -21.36 0.35
C ARG A 305 -5.26 -20.53 -0.75
N GLY A 306 -5.74 -20.69 -1.98
CA GLY A 306 -5.17 -20.04 -3.14
C GLY A 306 -3.90 -20.75 -3.63
N GLY A 307 -2.99 -20.00 -4.21
CA GLY A 307 -1.71 -20.47 -4.72
C GLY A 307 -1.15 -19.50 -5.76
N ARG A 308 0.17 -19.32 -5.76
CA ARG A 308 0.87 -18.53 -6.79
C ARG A 308 0.58 -19.06 -8.19
N ASP A 309 0.31 -18.16 -9.13
CA ASP A 309 0.06 -18.48 -10.54
C ASP A 309 1.30 -18.14 -11.38
N SER A 310 2.22 -19.09 -11.47
CA SER A 310 3.49 -18.88 -12.17
C SER A 310 3.32 -18.63 -13.67
N ALA A 311 2.28 -19.21 -14.28
CA ALA A 311 1.99 -19.00 -15.69
C ALA A 311 1.49 -17.57 -15.94
N MET A 312 0.63 -17.06 -15.05
CA MET A 312 0.16 -15.68 -15.15
C MET A 312 1.26 -14.66 -14.85
N LEU A 313 2.09 -14.91 -13.83
CA LEU A 313 3.26 -14.07 -13.56
C LEU A 313 4.19 -14.02 -14.77
N GLU A 314 4.42 -15.14 -15.45
CA GLU A 314 5.20 -15.13 -16.69
C GLU A 314 4.54 -14.30 -17.79
N ARG A 315 3.22 -14.45 -17.98
CA ARG A 315 2.48 -13.71 -19.01
C ARG A 315 2.48 -12.20 -18.75
N SER A 316 2.42 -11.78 -17.49
CA SER A 316 2.29 -10.37 -17.10
C SER A 316 3.64 -9.67 -16.91
N LEU A 317 4.57 -10.34 -16.22
CA LEU A 317 5.85 -9.75 -15.82
C LEU A 317 6.98 -10.01 -16.83
N GLY A 318 6.83 -11.07 -17.65
CA GLY A 318 7.77 -11.48 -18.71
C GLY A 318 7.96 -10.51 -19.85
#